data_AF-A0A7J8YPI8-F1
#
_entry.id   AF-A0A7J8YPI8-F1
#
_cell.length_a   1.000
_cell.length_b   1.000
_cell.length_c   1.000
_cell.angle_alpha   90.00
_cell.angle_beta   90.00
_cell.angle_gamma   90.00
#
_symmetry.space_group_name_H-M   'P 1'
#
loop_
_entity.id
_entity.type
_entity.pdbx_description
1 polymer ?
#
loop_
_entity_poly.entity_id
_entity_poly.type
_entity_poly.pdbx_seq_one_letter_code
_entity_poly.pdbx_strand_id
1 'polypeptide(L)'
;RGFTSCYIWACPPLKGEDYILYCHPEIQKTPKSDKLREWYLAMLRKASRENIVVDLTNLYDHFFVTTGECKAKITAARLPYFDGDYWPGAAEDLINQFRLEEDGRKLNKKGTIKKTITKRALKASGQSDLSANASKDLLLMHKLGETICPMREDFIMVHLQHCCTHCCILMVSGNRWVCNQCKKFQICDKCHEAELKRDERERHPFNQREKHVLYPIEITDVSTDTTDQDDILESEFFDTRQAFLSLCQGNHYQYDTLRRAKHSSMMVLYHLHNPTAPAFVTPCCICHLDIETGQGWRCEVCPDYDVCNACYKKDGGIDHPHKLTNHPSMAERDAQNKEARQLRVLQ
;
A
#
# COMPACT_ATOMS: atom_id res chain seq x y z
N ARG A 1 1.01 -20.13 1.39
CA ARG A 1 -0.12 -19.50 0.65
C ARG A 1 0.40 -19.01 -0.70
N GLY A 2 -0.39 -19.04 -1.77
CA GLY A 2 0.06 -18.83 -3.16
C GLY A 2 0.44 -17.41 -3.59
N PHE A 3 0.89 -16.55 -2.66
CA PHE A 3 1.36 -15.21 -3.01
C PHE A 3 2.66 -15.28 -3.81
N THR A 4 2.76 -14.45 -4.85
CA THR A 4 3.84 -14.54 -5.85
C THR A 4 4.89 -13.44 -5.68
N SER A 5 4.48 -12.30 -5.15
CA SER A 5 5.34 -11.14 -4.91
C SER A 5 5.00 -10.45 -3.60
N CYS A 6 5.98 -9.68 -3.12
CA CYS A 6 5.83 -8.72 -2.04
C CYS A 6 6.41 -7.38 -2.49
N TYR A 7 5.81 -6.29 -2.05
CA TYR A 7 6.19 -4.93 -2.39
C TYR A 7 6.46 -4.16 -1.10
N ILE A 8 7.61 -3.51 -1.02
CA ILE A 8 8.01 -2.73 0.16
C ILE A 8 8.40 -1.33 -0.30
N TRP A 9 7.69 -0.33 0.23
CA TRP A 9 8.11 1.06 0.12
C TRP A 9 8.91 1.45 1.36
N ALA A 10 10.21 1.67 1.19
CA ALA A 10 11.13 2.07 2.26
C ALA A 10 10.98 3.57 2.61
N CYS A 11 9.84 3.94 3.18
CA CYS A 11 9.53 5.29 3.62
C CYS A 11 9.67 5.40 5.15
N PRO A 12 10.69 6.08 5.69
CA PRO A 12 10.72 6.39 7.13
C PRO A 12 9.71 7.51 7.45
N PRO A 13 9.15 7.55 8.68
CA PRO A 13 8.21 8.59 9.06
C PRO A 13 8.90 9.96 9.11
N LEU A 14 8.13 11.03 8.86
CA LEU A 14 8.63 12.38 9.01
C LEU A 14 8.87 12.71 10.49
N LYS A 15 9.68 13.74 10.74
CA LYS A 15 10.00 14.16 12.11
C LYS A 15 8.72 14.60 12.82
N GLY A 16 8.38 13.92 13.92
CA GLY A 16 7.18 14.18 14.71
C GLY A 16 5.95 13.36 14.29
N GLU A 17 6.08 12.51 13.27
CA GLU A 17 5.04 11.56 12.89
C GLU A 17 5.34 10.18 13.46
N ASP A 18 4.31 9.53 13.98
CA ASP A 18 4.34 8.15 14.45
C ASP A 18 3.63 7.28 13.42
N TYR A 19 4.13 6.08 13.05
CA TYR A 19 3.44 5.15 12.12
C TYR A 19 2.40 4.23 12.79
N ILE A 20 2.62 3.78 14.02
CA ILE A 20 1.66 2.92 14.72
C ILE A 20 1.64 3.29 16.19
N LEU A 21 2.80 3.25 16.84
CA LEU A 21 2.92 3.51 18.28
C LEU A 21 2.99 5.01 18.55
N TYR A 22 2.02 5.52 19.31
CA TYR A 22 1.94 6.93 19.66
C TYR A 22 3.04 7.33 20.67
N CYS A 23 3.76 8.41 20.36
CA CYS A 23 4.81 9.01 21.18
C CYS A 23 6.01 8.07 21.43
N HIS A 24 7.03 8.18 20.58
CA HIS A 24 8.26 7.39 20.69
C HIS A 24 9.25 7.95 21.73
N PRO A 25 10.18 7.12 22.25
CA PRO A 25 11.23 7.58 23.15
C PRO A 25 12.14 8.62 22.48
N GLU A 26 12.51 9.70 23.18
CA GLU A 26 13.39 10.75 22.62
C GLU A 26 14.77 10.22 22.19
N ILE A 27 15.23 9.15 22.84
CA ILE A 27 16.50 8.48 22.52
C ILE A 27 16.40 7.54 21.30
N GLN A 28 15.18 7.20 20.86
CA GLN A 28 14.96 6.34 19.71
C GLN A 28 15.17 7.15 18.42
N LYS A 29 16.18 6.77 17.64
CA LYS A 29 16.49 7.43 16.37
C LYS A 29 15.69 6.80 15.25
N THR A 30 14.96 7.63 14.50
CA THR A 30 14.34 7.23 13.23
C THR A 30 15.42 7.03 12.17
N PRO A 31 15.49 5.86 11.50
CA PRO A 31 16.45 5.66 10.42
C PRO A 31 16.16 6.59 9.25
N LYS A 32 17.22 7.05 8.58
CA LYS A 32 17.10 7.70 7.27
C LYS A 32 16.78 6.66 6.20
N SER A 33 16.28 7.10 5.03
CA SER A 33 15.85 6.21 3.93
C SER A 33 16.95 5.20 3.54
N ASP A 34 18.21 5.62 3.45
CA ASP A 34 19.34 4.75 3.11
C ASP A 34 19.56 3.63 4.14
N LYS A 35 19.46 3.94 5.44
CA LYS A 35 19.60 2.98 6.53
C LYS A 35 18.41 2.04 6.63
N LEU A 36 17.19 2.55 6.45
CA LEU A 36 15.98 1.75 6.43
C LEU A 36 15.99 0.76 5.26
N ARG A 37 16.38 1.24 4.07
CA ARG A 37 16.53 0.40 2.88
C ARG A 37 17.54 -0.72 3.09
N GLU A 38 18.72 -0.42 3.61
CA GLU A 38 19.73 -1.46 3.87
C GLU A 38 19.25 -2.46 4.93
N TRP A 39 18.45 -2.04 5.91
CA TRP A 39 17.84 -2.93 6.88
C TRP A 39 16.87 -3.93 6.21
N TYR A 40 15.99 -3.46 5.31
CA TYR A 40 15.13 -4.34 4.52
C TYR A 40 15.93 -5.28 3.62
N LEU A 41 16.95 -4.77 2.92
CA LEU A 41 17.81 -5.58 2.05
C LEU A 41 18.57 -6.64 2.85
N ALA A 42 19.04 -6.35 4.07
CA ALA A 42 19.68 -7.33 4.92
C ALA A 42 18.72 -8.47 5.32
N MET A 43 17.48 -8.13 5.66
CA MET A 43 16.42 -9.12 5.93
C MET A 43 16.13 -9.97 4.68
N LEU A 44 16.00 -9.35 3.51
CA LEU A 44 15.70 -10.05 2.27
C LEU A 44 16.87 -10.94 1.79
N ARG A 45 18.12 -10.52 1.98
CA ARG A 45 19.31 -11.37 1.73
C ARG A 45 19.34 -12.60 2.63
N LYS A 46 18.85 -12.52 3.87
CA LYS A 46 18.64 -13.70 4.72
C LYS A 46 17.55 -14.59 4.13
N ALA A 47 16.40 -14.03 3.77
CA ALA A 47 15.30 -14.77 3.16
C ALA A 47 15.68 -15.47 1.84
N SER A 48 16.53 -14.86 1.01
CA SER A 48 17.08 -15.51 -0.20
C SER A 48 17.98 -16.70 0.13
N ARG A 49 18.83 -16.61 1.17
CA ARG A 49 19.66 -17.75 1.61
C ARG A 49 18.82 -18.91 2.16
N GLU A 50 17.63 -18.61 2.65
CA GLU A 50 16.66 -19.58 3.15
C GLU A 50 15.70 -20.07 2.07
N ASN A 51 15.94 -19.73 0.79
CA ASN A 51 15.12 -20.09 -0.36
C ASN A 51 13.65 -19.63 -0.26
N ILE A 52 13.39 -18.56 0.51
CA ILE A 52 12.06 -17.93 0.61
C ILE A 52 11.88 -16.91 -0.52
N VAL A 53 12.93 -16.13 -0.79
CA VAL A 53 12.93 -15.11 -1.85
C VAL A 53 13.69 -15.62 -3.06
N VAL A 54 13.01 -15.70 -4.20
CA VAL A 54 13.56 -16.19 -5.48
C VAL A 54 14.43 -15.13 -6.15
N ASP A 55 13.97 -13.87 -6.18
CA ASP A 55 14.72 -12.77 -6.77
C ASP A 55 14.35 -11.43 -6.13
N LEU A 56 15.26 -10.47 -6.24
CA LEU A 56 15.08 -9.11 -5.75
C LEU A 56 15.27 -8.12 -6.89
N THR A 57 14.32 -7.20 -7.01
CA THR A 57 14.35 -6.11 -7.98
C THR A 57 13.69 -4.87 -7.35
N ASN A 58 13.44 -3.86 -8.17
CA ASN A 58 12.67 -2.69 -7.77
C ASN A 58 11.58 -2.40 -8.81
N LEU A 59 10.59 -1.60 -8.41
CA LEU A 59 9.45 -1.23 -9.25
C LEU A 59 9.90 -0.62 -10.59
N TYR A 60 10.96 0.20 -10.57
CA TYR A 60 11.48 0.86 -11.76
C TYR A 60 12.09 -0.13 -12.76
N ASP A 61 13.03 -0.95 -12.31
CA ASP A 61 13.72 -1.92 -13.16
C ASP A 61 12.78 -3.00 -13.70
N HIS A 62 11.74 -3.35 -12.93
CA HIS A 62 10.76 -4.35 -13.38
C HIS A 62 9.80 -3.82 -14.46
N PHE A 63 9.30 -2.58 -14.31
CA PHE A 63 8.20 -2.08 -15.15
C PHE A 63 8.61 -1.00 -16.16
N PHE A 64 9.69 -0.27 -15.93
CA PHE A 64 10.10 0.88 -16.74
C PHE A 64 11.35 0.61 -17.58
N VAL A 65 12.17 -0.35 -17.18
CA VAL A 65 13.35 -0.77 -17.97
C VAL A 65 12.95 -1.86 -18.96
N THR A 66 13.01 -1.56 -20.26
CA THR A 66 12.78 -2.56 -21.30
C THR A 66 14.08 -3.28 -21.62
N THR A 67 14.17 -4.57 -21.29
CA THR A 67 15.23 -5.44 -21.80
C THR A 67 14.91 -5.86 -23.25
N GLY A 68 15.93 -6.10 -24.09
CA GLY A 68 15.70 -6.59 -25.46
C GLY A 68 14.99 -7.95 -25.52
N GLU A 69 15.06 -8.71 -24.43
CA GLU A 69 14.36 -9.98 -24.23
C GLU A 69 12.91 -9.77 -23.76
N CYS A 70 12.56 -8.66 -23.13
CA CYS A 70 11.16 -8.38 -22.76
C CYS A 70 10.35 -8.03 -24.00
N LYS A 71 9.19 -8.66 -24.15
CA LYS A 71 8.30 -8.52 -25.31
C LYS A 71 6.93 -7.97 -24.92
N ALA A 72 6.73 -7.76 -23.63
CA ALA A 72 5.48 -7.28 -23.08
C ALA A 72 5.37 -5.77 -23.28
N LYS A 73 4.22 -5.30 -23.75
CA LYS A 73 3.86 -3.89 -23.60
C LYS A 73 3.49 -3.65 -22.14
N ILE A 74 4.24 -2.77 -21.46
CA ILE A 74 3.97 -2.39 -20.08
C ILE A 74 3.24 -1.05 -20.10
N THR A 75 2.02 -1.06 -19.59
CA THR A 75 1.14 0.10 -19.45
C THR A 75 0.91 0.37 -17.96
N ALA A 76 0.32 1.52 -17.61
CA ALA A 76 0.05 1.85 -16.20
C ALA A 76 -0.83 0.79 -15.51
N ALA A 77 -1.74 0.14 -16.25
CA ALA A 77 -2.61 -0.91 -15.75
C ALA A 77 -1.89 -2.21 -15.32
N ARG A 78 -0.58 -2.32 -15.59
CA ARG A 78 0.24 -3.46 -15.15
C ARG A 78 1.02 -3.19 -13.87
N LEU A 79 1.03 -1.95 -13.39
CA LEU A 79 1.64 -1.62 -12.11
C LEU A 79 0.71 -2.08 -10.97
N PRO A 80 1.27 -2.60 -9.87
CA PRO A 80 0.48 -3.06 -8.74
C PRO A 80 -0.14 -1.87 -8.00
N TYR A 81 -1.46 -1.78 -7.96
CA TYR A 81 -2.17 -0.70 -7.27
C TYR A 81 -2.41 -1.07 -5.81
N PHE A 82 -1.84 -0.31 -4.88
CA PHE A 82 -2.07 -0.45 -3.44
C PHE A 82 -2.55 0.88 -2.86
N ASP A 83 -3.51 0.81 -1.94
CA ASP A 83 -3.98 2.00 -1.23
C ASP A 83 -2.86 2.62 -0.38
N GLY A 84 -2.75 3.96 -0.42
CA GLY A 84 -1.71 4.72 0.26
C GLY A 84 -0.29 4.58 -0.31
N ASP A 85 -0.08 3.86 -1.42
CA ASP A 85 1.22 3.78 -2.08
C ASP A 85 1.55 5.07 -2.87
N TYR A 86 2.83 5.24 -3.20
CA TYR A 86 3.33 6.46 -3.83
C TYR A 86 2.86 6.65 -5.28
N TRP A 87 2.98 5.60 -6.10
CA TRP A 87 2.84 5.76 -7.55
C TRP A 87 1.41 6.07 -8.03
N PRO A 88 0.31 5.58 -7.39
CA PRO A 88 -1.04 5.95 -7.80
C PRO A 88 -1.27 7.47 -7.71
N GLY A 89 -0.92 8.09 -6.58
CA GLY A 89 -1.04 9.54 -6.40
C GLY A 89 -0.18 10.32 -7.39
N ALA A 90 1.06 9.87 -7.63
CA ALA A 90 1.93 10.48 -8.64
C ALA A 90 1.35 10.37 -10.06
N ALA A 91 0.71 9.25 -10.41
CA ALA A 91 0.06 9.06 -11.69
C ALA A 91 -1.18 9.96 -11.84
N GLU A 92 -2.00 10.10 -10.80
CA GLU A 92 -3.15 11.01 -10.79
C GLU A 92 -2.74 12.47 -10.97
N ASP A 93 -1.70 12.92 -10.26
CA ASP A 93 -1.14 14.26 -10.42
C ASP A 93 -0.68 14.53 -11.86
N LEU A 94 0.00 13.57 -12.48
CA LEU A 94 0.42 13.65 -13.88
C LEU A 94 -0.75 13.69 -14.85
N ILE A 95 -1.78 12.87 -14.64
CA ILE A 95 -3.00 12.86 -15.46
C ILE A 95 -3.72 14.21 -15.36
N ASN A 96 -3.84 14.77 -14.15
CA ASN A 96 -4.43 16.07 -13.93
C ASN A 96 -3.63 17.19 -14.62
N GLN A 97 -2.30 17.13 -14.57
CA GLN A 97 -1.43 18.06 -15.30
C GLN A 97 -1.67 17.99 -16.81
N PHE A 98 -1.74 16.79 -17.40
CA PHE A 98 -2.00 16.65 -18.83
C PHE A 98 -3.36 17.22 -19.24
N ARG A 99 -4.40 17.03 -18.42
CA ARG A 99 -5.74 17.61 -18.67
C ARG A 99 -5.70 19.15 -18.66
N LEU A 100 -4.99 19.75 -17.70
CA LEU A 100 -4.85 21.21 -17.62
C LEU A 100 -4.05 21.80 -18.79
N GLU A 101 -3.05 21.08 -19.30
CA GLU A 101 -2.29 21.46 -20.48
C GLU A 101 -3.13 21.39 -21.77
N GLU A 102 -4.02 20.41 -21.90
CA GLU A 102 -4.98 20.31 -23.01
C GLU A 102 -6.00 21.47 -22.98
N ASP A 103 -6.42 21.91 -21.79
CA ASP A 103 -7.38 23.01 -21.59
C ASP A 103 -6.74 24.42 -21.63
N GLY A 104 -5.43 24.53 -21.86
CA GLY A 104 -4.70 25.80 -21.98
C GLY A 104 -4.54 26.61 -20.68
N ARG A 105 -4.87 26.03 -19.52
CA ARG A 105 -4.78 26.69 -18.20
C ARG A 105 -3.45 26.33 -17.52
N LYS A 106 -2.40 27.13 -17.78
CA LYS A 106 -1.08 26.92 -17.15
C LYS A 106 -1.09 27.26 -15.66
N LEU A 107 -0.69 26.31 -14.81
CA LEU A 107 -0.24 26.60 -13.44
C LEU A 107 1.19 27.15 -13.49
N ASN A 108 1.39 28.40 -13.05
CA ASN A 108 2.71 28.96 -12.82
C ASN A 108 3.36 28.29 -11.59
N LYS A 109 4.19 27.27 -11.80
CA LYS A 109 5.27 26.93 -10.86
C LYS A 109 6.63 27.05 -11.56
N LYS A 110 7.49 27.89 -10.98
CA LYS A 110 8.91 28.03 -11.33
C LYS A 110 9.62 26.71 -11.05
N GLY A 111 10.06 26.03 -12.10
CA GLY A 111 10.94 24.87 -12.05
C GLY A 111 11.38 24.52 -13.46
N THR A 112 12.68 24.55 -13.72
CA THR A 112 13.28 24.42 -15.06
C THR A 112 13.07 23.01 -15.62
N ILE A 113 12.05 22.78 -16.44
CA ILE A 113 11.96 21.56 -17.27
C ILE A 113 11.61 21.96 -18.71
N LYS A 114 12.66 22.19 -19.51
CA LYS A 114 12.58 22.19 -20.98
C LYS A 114 12.87 20.78 -21.47
N LYS A 115 11.88 20.12 -22.07
CA LYS A 115 11.87 19.69 -23.48
C LYS A 115 10.64 18.83 -23.74
N THR A 116 9.71 19.38 -24.52
CA THR A 116 8.66 18.64 -25.21
C THR A 116 9.28 17.47 -25.96
N ILE A 117 8.88 16.24 -25.61
CA ILE A 117 9.24 15.05 -26.38
C ILE A 117 8.58 15.21 -27.75
N THR A 118 9.40 15.37 -28.79
CA THR A 118 8.89 15.40 -30.17
C THR A 118 8.40 14.01 -30.56
N LYS A 119 7.34 13.94 -31.38
CA LYS A 119 6.78 12.70 -31.98
C LYS A 119 7.81 11.74 -32.60
N ARG A 120 9.06 12.18 -32.81
CA ARG A 120 10.19 11.34 -33.27
C ARG A 120 10.73 10.36 -32.21
N ALA A 121 10.73 10.71 -30.93
CA ALA A 121 11.23 9.80 -29.89
C ALA A 121 10.25 8.63 -29.65
N LEU A 122 8.94 8.89 -29.75
CA LEU A 122 7.88 7.88 -29.66
C LEU A 122 7.95 6.85 -30.81
N LYS A 123 8.47 7.24 -31.99
CA LYS A 123 8.70 6.34 -33.13
C LYS A 123 9.90 5.40 -32.94
N ALA A 124 10.86 5.74 -32.08
CA ALA A 124 12.04 4.90 -31.82
C ALA A 124 11.71 3.62 -31.01
N SER A 125 10.50 3.51 -30.45
CA SER A 125 9.98 2.30 -29.77
C SER A 125 9.12 1.39 -30.66
N GLY A 126 9.11 1.58 -31.99
CA GLY A 126 8.62 0.57 -32.93
C GLY A 126 7.10 0.34 -32.97
N GLN A 127 6.26 1.27 -32.54
CA GLN A 127 4.79 1.13 -32.61
C GLN A 127 4.21 2.09 -33.67
N SER A 128 3.81 1.54 -34.82
CA SER A 128 3.33 2.29 -35.99
C SER A 128 1.85 2.66 -35.96
N ASP A 129 1.06 2.17 -35.00
CA ASP A 129 -0.35 2.53 -34.84
C ASP A 129 -0.67 2.75 -33.37
N LEU A 130 -0.98 3.99 -32.98
CA LEU A 130 -1.46 4.28 -31.64
C LEU A 130 -2.66 5.22 -31.75
N SER A 131 -3.82 4.72 -31.33
CA SER A 131 -4.95 5.56 -30.96
C SER A 131 -4.50 6.63 -29.96
N ALA A 132 -5.22 7.75 -29.87
CA ALA A 132 -4.88 8.84 -28.96
C ALA A 132 -4.60 8.33 -27.52
N ASN A 133 -5.37 7.36 -27.04
CA ASN A 133 -5.22 6.77 -25.71
C ASN A 133 -3.90 6.01 -25.52
N ALA A 134 -3.44 5.27 -26.53
CA ALA A 134 -2.20 4.51 -26.42
C ALA A 134 -0.95 5.41 -26.44
N SER A 135 -1.06 6.61 -27.03
CA SER A 135 -0.02 7.65 -26.92
C SER A 135 -0.01 8.35 -25.56
N LYS A 136 -1.17 8.50 -24.92
CA LYS A 136 -1.31 9.07 -23.56
C LYS A 136 -0.74 8.14 -22.49
N ASP A 137 -1.02 6.83 -22.58
CA ASP A 137 -0.44 5.84 -21.66
C ASP A 137 1.09 5.78 -21.76
N LEU A 138 1.64 5.81 -22.99
CA LEU A 138 3.09 5.83 -23.20
C LEU A 138 3.74 7.10 -22.62
N LEU A 139 3.08 8.26 -22.76
CA LEU A 139 3.54 9.51 -22.16
C LEU A 139 3.47 9.46 -20.62
N LEU A 140 2.37 8.94 -20.07
CA LEU A 140 2.20 8.76 -18.62
C LEU A 140 3.30 7.84 -18.06
N MET A 141 3.50 6.67 -18.65
CA MET A 141 4.53 5.72 -18.23
C MET A 141 5.93 6.33 -18.31
N HIS A 142 6.23 7.09 -19.36
CA HIS A 142 7.51 7.79 -19.47
C HIS A 142 7.68 8.81 -18.33
N LYS A 143 6.68 9.65 -18.09
CA LYS A 143 6.74 10.69 -17.05
C LYS A 143 6.77 10.12 -15.64
N LEU A 144 5.99 9.09 -15.38
CA LEU A 144 6.00 8.37 -14.11
C LEU A 144 7.35 7.69 -13.87
N GLY A 145 7.95 7.11 -14.91
CA GLY A 145 9.30 6.55 -14.85
C GLY A 145 10.37 7.59 -14.50
N GLU A 146 10.32 8.79 -15.12
CA GLU A 146 11.20 9.91 -14.77
C GLU A 146 11.06 10.32 -13.29
N THR A 147 9.84 10.29 -12.76
CA THR A 147 9.56 10.62 -11.35
C THR A 147 10.07 9.56 -10.38
N ILE A 148 9.91 8.27 -10.70
CA ILE A 148 10.29 7.16 -9.81
C ILE A 148 11.79 6.87 -9.87
N CYS A 149 12.45 7.05 -11.01
CA CYS A 149 13.86 6.70 -11.23
C CYS A 149 14.83 7.19 -10.13
N PRO A 150 14.77 8.45 -9.65
CA PRO A 150 15.68 8.95 -8.62
C PRO A 150 15.54 8.26 -7.26
N MET A 151 14.38 7.64 -6.99
CA MET A 151 14.03 6.97 -5.74
C MET A 151 13.72 5.48 -5.96
N ARG A 152 14.15 4.91 -7.09
CA ARG A 152 13.83 3.52 -7.44
C ARG A 152 14.21 2.50 -6.37
N GLU A 153 15.31 2.75 -5.66
CA GLU A 153 15.83 1.84 -4.64
C GLU A 153 14.91 1.79 -3.40
N ASP A 154 14.02 2.77 -3.22
CA ASP A 154 13.05 2.80 -2.12
C ASP A 154 11.80 1.95 -2.41
N PHE A 155 11.59 1.52 -3.66
CA PHE A 155 10.47 0.68 -4.08
C PHE A 155 10.93 -0.75 -4.35
N ILE A 156 11.11 -1.51 -3.28
CA ILE A 156 11.64 -2.87 -3.34
C ILE A 156 10.53 -3.82 -3.80
N MET A 157 10.81 -4.59 -4.86
CA MET A 157 9.94 -5.65 -5.34
C MET A 157 10.61 -6.99 -5.10
N VAL A 158 9.93 -7.84 -4.33
CA VAL A 158 10.40 -9.16 -3.92
C VAL A 158 9.64 -10.20 -4.71
N HIS A 159 10.36 -11.03 -5.46
CA HIS A 159 9.79 -12.18 -6.14
C HIS A 159 9.83 -13.38 -5.21
N LEU A 160 8.65 -13.90 -4.84
CA LEU A 160 8.50 -15.18 -4.15
C LEU A 160 8.42 -16.33 -5.16
N GLN A 161 8.12 -16.02 -6.43
CA GLN A 161 8.07 -16.95 -7.55
C GLN A 161 8.86 -16.45 -8.75
N HIS A 162 9.22 -17.36 -9.66
CA HIS A 162 10.01 -17.01 -10.85
C HIS A 162 9.21 -16.14 -11.84
N CYS A 163 9.81 -15.06 -12.32
CA CYS A 163 9.24 -14.18 -13.34
C CYS A 163 9.62 -14.60 -14.76
N CYS A 164 8.66 -14.63 -15.68
CA CYS A 164 8.92 -14.83 -17.12
C CYS A 164 9.61 -13.61 -17.73
N THR A 165 10.76 -13.78 -18.39
CA THR A 165 11.55 -12.72 -19.01
C THR A 165 10.80 -12.02 -20.16
N HIS A 166 9.94 -12.74 -20.90
CA HIS A 166 9.21 -12.16 -22.03
C HIS A 166 8.00 -11.34 -21.61
N CYS A 167 7.14 -11.89 -20.74
CA CYS A 167 5.88 -11.26 -20.37
C CYS A 167 5.90 -10.54 -19.03
N CYS A 168 6.94 -10.68 -18.21
CA CYS A 168 7.05 -10.14 -16.86
C CYS A 168 5.95 -10.64 -15.89
N ILE A 169 5.39 -11.83 -16.14
CA ILE A 169 4.39 -12.45 -15.26
C ILE A 169 5.08 -13.49 -14.40
N LEU A 170 4.72 -13.54 -13.11
CA LEU A 170 5.19 -14.55 -12.18
C LEU A 170 4.51 -15.89 -12.45
N MET A 171 5.31 -16.95 -12.52
CA MET A 171 4.89 -18.30 -12.87
C MET A 171 4.53 -19.08 -11.61
N VAL A 172 3.31 -19.61 -11.56
CA VAL A 172 2.75 -20.34 -10.40
C VAL A 172 2.32 -21.77 -10.73
N SER A 173 2.26 -22.12 -12.01
CA SER A 173 1.87 -23.45 -12.49
C SER A 173 2.43 -23.68 -13.89
N GLY A 174 2.40 -24.94 -14.33
CA GLY A 174 2.96 -25.36 -15.60
C GLY A 174 4.48 -25.49 -15.54
N ASN A 175 5.15 -25.22 -16.67
CA ASN A 175 6.60 -25.30 -16.75
C ASN A 175 7.25 -23.92 -16.86
N ARG A 176 8.37 -23.80 -16.16
CA ARG A 176 9.35 -22.76 -16.37
C ARG A 176 10.42 -23.26 -17.33
N TRP A 177 10.49 -22.65 -18.50
CA TRP A 177 11.47 -22.96 -19.54
C TRP A 177 12.74 -22.16 -19.30
N VAL A 178 13.85 -22.81 -18.96
CA VAL A 178 15.10 -22.16 -18.58
C VAL A 178 16.19 -22.31 -19.63
N CYS A 179 17.01 -21.28 -19.77
CA CYS A 179 18.25 -21.35 -20.54
C CYS A 179 19.43 -21.62 -19.60
N ASN A 180 20.18 -22.71 -19.85
CA ASN A 180 21.35 -23.05 -19.02
C ASN A 180 22.60 -22.21 -19.35
N GLN A 181 22.57 -21.46 -20.45
CA GLN A 181 23.68 -20.65 -20.92
C GLN A 181 23.52 -19.16 -20.55
N CYS A 182 22.28 -18.67 -20.46
CA CYS A 182 21.99 -17.29 -20.11
C CYS A 182 21.53 -17.17 -18.66
N LYS A 183 22.28 -16.39 -17.86
CA LYS A 183 21.89 -16.12 -16.47
C LYS A 183 20.50 -15.50 -16.42
N LYS A 184 19.63 -16.04 -15.57
CA LYS A 184 18.28 -15.55 -15.26
C LYS A 184 17.28 -15.53 -16.43
N PHE A 185 17.60 -16.12 -17.59
CA PHE A 185 16.61 -16.24 -18.66
C PHE A 185 15.68 -17.43 -18.39
N GLN A 186 14.40 -17.13 -18.28
CA GLN A 186 13.36 -18.12 -18.04
C GLN A 186 12.03 -17.61 -18.56
N ILE A 187 11.23 -18.47 -19.18
CA ILE A 187 9.94 -18.09 -19.77
C ILE A 187 8.84 -19.10 -19.41
N CYS A 188 7.60 -18.63 -19.37
CA CYS A 188 6.44 -19.50 -19.13
C CYS A 188 6.06 -20.29 -20.39
N ASP A 189 5.23 -21.32 -20.24
CA ASP A 189 4.73 -22.14 -21.35
C ASP A 189 4.20 -21.31 -22.53
N LYS A 190 3.33 -20.33 -22.27
CA LYS A 190 2.77 -19.45 -23.31
C LYS A 190 3.84 -18.68 -24.08
N CYS A 191 4.86 -18.21 -23.37
CA CYS A 191 5.96 -17.46 -23.97
C CYS A 191 6.91 -18.39 -24.72
N HIS A 192 7.10 -19.63 -24.25
CA HIS A 192 7.88 -20.64 -24.96
C HIS A 192 7.23 -21.06 -26.28
N GLU A 193 5.92 -21.30 -26.29
CA GLU A 193 5.18 -21.59 -27.52
C GLU A 193 5.25 -20.44 -28.54
N ALA A 194 5.16 -19.20 -28.06
CA ALA A 194 5.32 -18.02 -28.90
C ALA A 194 6.74 -17.91 -29.45
N GLU A 195 7.75 -18.25 -28.64
CA GLU A 195 9.15 -18.22 -29.02
C GLU A 195 9.49 -19.22 -30.14
N LEU A 196 8.93 -20.44 -30.08
CA LEU A 196 9.10 -21.45 -31.12
C LEU A 196 8.54 -21.03 -32.48
N LYS A 197 7.52 -20.17 -32.49
CA LYS A 197 6.87 -19.66 -33.72
C LYS A 197 7.59 -18.47 -34.34
N ARG A 198 8.57 -17.88 -33.66
CA ARG A 198 9.30 -16.72 -34.16
C ARG A 198 10.34 -17.08 -35.21
N ASP A 199 10.68 -16.06 -36.00
CA ASP A 199 11.83 -16.09 -36.89
C ASP A 199 13.12 -16.36 -36.08
N GLU A 200 14.02 -17.16 -36.65
CA GLU A 200 15.24 -17.58 -35.96
C GLU A 200 16.06 -16.40 -35.42
N ARG A 201 16.04 -15.26 -36.11
CA ARG A 201 16.77 -14.03 -35.69
C ARG A 201 16.22 -13.41 -34.42
N GLU A 202 14.93 -13.55 -34.17
CA GLU A 202 14.22 -12.98 -33.02
C GLU A 202 14.17 -13.92 -31.82
N ARG A 203 14.53 -15.19 -32.02
CA ARG A 203 14.61 -16.19 -30.96
C ARG A 203 15.77 -15.93 -30.01
N HIS A 204 15.60 -16.34 -28.77
CA HIS A 204 16.60 -16.28 -27.71
C HIS A 204 17.87 -17.08 -28.11
N PRO A 205 19.06 -16.51 -27.90
CA PRO A 205 19.34 -15.15 -27.41
C PRO A 205 19.08 -14.08 -28.47
N PHE A 206 18.45 -12.99 -28.02
CA PHE A 206 18.15 -11.85 -28.89
C PHE A 206 19.42 -11.31 -29.54
N ASN A 207 19.41 -11.15 -30.88
CA ASN A 207 20.54 -10.68 -31.69
C ASN A 207 21.81 -11.56 -31.69
N GLN A 208 21.73 -12.83 -31.29
CA GLN A 208 22.85 -13.78 -31.42
C GLN A 208 22.62 -14.80 -32.56
N ARG A 209 23.74 -15.31 -33.11
CA ARG A 209 23.75 -16.30 -34.19
C ARG A 209 23.47 -17.71 -33.67
N GLU A 210 24.03 -18.06 -32.52
CA GLU A 210 23.77 -19.35 -31.87
C GLU A 210 22.52 -19.24 -31.01
N LYS A 211 21.60 -20.20 -31.17
CA LYS A 211 20.34 -20.26 -30.43
C LYS A 211 20.45 -21.22 -29.29
N HIS A 212 19.88 -20.82 -28.15
CA HIS A 212 19.99 -21.60 -26.93
C HIS A 212 18.72 -22.45 -26.77
N VAL A 213 18.93 -23.73 -26.47
CA VAL A 213 17.85 -24.66 -26.15
C VAL A 213 17.31 -24.33 -24.76
N LEU A 214 15.98 -24.35 -24.63
CA LEU A 214 15.29 -24.16 -23.36
C LEU A 214 14.83 -25.50 -22.80
N TYR A 215 14.97 -25.65 -21.48
CA TYR A 215 14.64 -26.88 -20.78
C TYR A 215 13.47 -26.64 -19.82
N PRO A 216 12.45 -27.52 -19.81
CA PRO A 216 11.32 -27.38 -18.91
C PRO A 216 11.71 -27.77 -17.48
N ILE A 217 11.23 -26.98 -16.52
CA ILE A 217 11.23 -27.29 -15.09
C ILE A 217 9.80 -27.13 -14.61
N GLU A 218 9.19 -28.21 -14.13
CA GLU A 218 7.82 -28.21 -13.62
C GLU A 218 7.71 -27.40 -12.32
N ILE A 219 6.61 -26.66 -12.16
CA ILE A 219 6.30 -25.85 -10.98
C ILE A 219 5.33 -26.63 -10.09
N THR A 220 5.85 -27.26 -9.02
CA THR A 220 5.07 -28.11 -8.11
C THR A 220 4.77 -27.46 -6.77
N ASP A 221 5.60 -26.53 -6.31
CA ASP A 221 5.66 -26.12 -4.90
C ASP A 221 4.87 -24.84 -4.60
N VAL A 222 3.94 -24.47 -5.48
CA VAL A 222 3.14 -23.24 -5.37
C VAL A 222 1.68 -23.60 -5.16
N SER A 223 1.11 -23.15 -4.05
CA SER A 223 -0.32 -23.26 -3.78
C SER A 223 -1.13 -22.64 -4.92
N THR A 224 -2.15 -23.36 -5.40
CA THR A 224 -3.04 -22.91 -6.48
C THR A 224 -3.94 -21.76 -6.08
N ASP A 225 -4.13 -21.55 -4.78
CA ASP A 225 -4.91 -20.45 -4.23
C ASP A 225 -4.17 -19.68 -3.11
N THR A 226 -4.79 -18.57 -2.73
CA THR A 226 -4.36 -17.69 -1.65
C THR A 226 -5.30 -17.75 -0.44
N THR A 227 -6.15 -18.78 -0.36
CA THR A 227 -7.20 -18.91 0.66
C THR A 227 -6.58 -18.79 2.05
N ASP A 228 -7.18 -17.93 2.86
CA ASP A 228 -6.83 -17.79 4.27
C ASP A 228 -7.65 -18.76 5.10
N GLN A 229 -7.01 -19.43 6.05
CA GLN A 229 -7.71 -20.31 7.00
C GLN A 229 -7.87 -19.66 8.37
N ASP A 230 -7.27 -18.48 8.57
CA ASP A 230 -7.40 -17.71 9.80
C ASP A 230 -8.75 -16.98 9.83
N ASP A 231 -9.37 -16.93 11.01
CA ASP A 231 -10.62 -16.19 11.22
C ASP A 231 -10.40 -14.67 11.05
N ILE A 232 -11.41 -13.98 10.52
CA ILE A 232 -11.41 -12.53 10.42
C ILE A 232 -11.59 -11.95 11.83
N LEU A 233 -10.56 -11.28 12.34
CA LEU A 233 -10.61 -10.56 13.60
C LEU A 233 -11.12 -9.13 13.37
N GLU A 234 -12.34 -8.85 13.81
CA GLU A 234 -12.93 -7.52 13.71
C GLU A 234 -12.60 -6.65 14.93
N SER A 235 -12.08 -5.44 14.70
CA SER A 235 -11.92 -4.44 15.75
C SER A 235 -11.95 -3.02 15.20
N GLU A 236 -12.75 -2.15 15.81
CA GLU A 236 -12.79 -0.71 15.46
C GLU A 236 -11.46 0.00 15.64
N PHE A 237 -10.64 -0.45 16.58
CA PHE A 237 -9.39 0.22 16.94
C PHE A 237 -8.19 -0.29 16.17
N PHE A 238 -8.23 -1.54 15.70
CA PHE A 238 -7.09 -2.19 15.03
C PHE A 238 -7.26 -2.33 13.50
N ASP A 239 -8.40 -1.90 12.96
CA ASP A 239 -8.67 -1.94 11.51
C ASP A 239 -7.75 -1.00 10.71
N THR A 240 -7.46 0.19 11.26
CA THR A 240 -6.56 1.15 10.62
C THR A 240 -5.56 1.74 11.59
N ARG A 241 -4.39 2.10 11.05
CA ARG A 241 -3.37 2.91 11.75
C ARG A 241 -3.97 4.14 12.43
N GLN A 242 -4.88 4.84 11.75
CA GLN A 242 -5.45 6.09 12.25
C GLN A 242 -6.37 5.83 13.45
N ALA A 243 -7.20 4.79 13.39
CA ALA A 243 -8.07 4.41 14.50
C ALA A 243 -7.24 4.04 15.74
N PHE A 244 -6.16 3.28 15.56
CA PHE A 244 -5.27 2.91 16.65
C PHE A 244 -4.55 4.11 17.27
N LEU A 245 -4.05 5.04 16.44
CA LEU A 245 -3.46 6.29 16.94
C LEU A 245 -4.48 7.14 17.69
N SER A 246 -5.71 7.26 17.21
CA SER A 246 -6.78 8.00 17.88
C SER A 246 -7.13 7.38 19.24
N LEU A 247 -7.18 6.06 19.34
CA LEU A 247 -7.31 5.34 20.63
C LEU A 247 -6.18 5.74 21.58
N CYS A 248 -4.94 5.70 21.10
CA CYS A 248 -3.77 5.99 21.92
C CYS A 248 -3.71 7.45 22.35
N GLN A 249 -4.05 8.39 21.46
CA GLN A 249 -4.07 9.82 21.74
C GLN A 249 -5.12 10.17 22.79
N GLY A 250 -6.36 9.69 22.61
CA GLY A 250 -7.45 10.01 23.53
C GLY A 250 -7.33 9.35 24.91
N ASN A 251 -6.61 8.23 25.03
CA ASN A 251 -6.34 7.58 26.31
C ASN A 251 -4.92 7.79 26.85
N HIS A 252 -4.12 8.62 26.19
CA HIS A 252 -2.71 8.86 26.54
C HIS A 252 -1.85 7.58 26.63
N TYR A 253 -2.11 6.61 25.76
CA TYR A 253 -1.29 5.40 25.62
C TYR A 253 0.00 5.73 24.87
N GLN A 254 1.05 6.06 25.62
CA GLN A 254 2.34 6.49 25.09
C GLN A 254 3.39 5.36 25.15
N TYR A 255 4.39 5.45 24.28
CA TYR A 255 5.48 4.47 24.14
C TYR A 255 6.88 5.08 24.35
N ASP A 256 6.95 6.27 24.95
CA ASP A 256 8.16 7.08 25.16
C ASP A 256 9.07 6.57 26.28
N THR A 257 8.52 5.82 27.23
CA THR A 257 9.26 5.17 28.32
C THR A 257 8.85 3.71 28.45
N LEU A 258 9.73 2.87 28.99
CA LEU A 258 9.41 1.45 29.23
C LEU A 258 8.17 1.26 30.12
N ARG A 259 7.98 2.11 31.14
CA ARG A 259 6.82 2.05 32.03
C ARG A 259 5.53 2.35 31.27
N ARG A 260 5.50 3.45 30.49
CA ARG A 260 4.33 3.84 29.69
C ARG A 260 4.05 2.82 28.59
N ALA A 261 5.07 2.33 27.89
CA ALA A 261 4.92 1.27 26.89
C ALA A 261 4.30 -0.02 27.46
N LYS A 262 4.70 -0.44 28.68
CA LYS A 262 4.08 -1.59 29.36
C LYS A 262 2.60 -1.35 29.69
N HIS A 263 2.27 -0.17 30.21
CA HIS A 263 0.88 0.21 30.51
C HIS A 263 0.04 0.26 29.23
N SER A 264 0.50 0.96 28.19
CA SER A 264 -0.15 1.05 26.89
C SER A 264 -0.38 -0.32 26.28
N SER A 265 0.63 -1.21 26.31
CA SER A 265 0.49 -2.59 25.81
C SER A 265 -0.52 -3.41 26.62
N MET A 266 -0.57 -3.24 27.94
CA MET A 266 -1.58 -3.87 28.79
C MET A 266 -2.99 -3.40 28.42
N MET A 267 -3.18 -2.09 28.15
CA MET A 267 -4.47 -1.55 27.73
C MET A 267 -4.87 -2.02 26.33
N VAL A 268 -3.91 -2.16 25.41
CA VAL A 268 -4.16 -2.76 24.09
C VAL A 268 -4.64 -4.20 24.23
N LEU A 269 -4.00 -5.00 25.08
CA LEU A 269 -4.45 -6.37 25.37
C LEU A 269 -5.84 -6.38 26.00
N TYR A 270 -6.14 -5.45 26.92
CA TYR A 270 -7.46 -5.31 27.50
C TYR A 270 -8.53 -5.06 26.42
N HIS A 271 -8.30 -4.14 25.48
CA HIS A 271 -9.25 -3.84 24.40
C HIS A 271 -9.39 -5.00 23.40
N LEU A 272 -8.33 -5.80 23.18
CA LEU A 272 -8.42 -7.02 22.38
C LEU A 272 -9.27 -8.11 23.05
N HIS A 273 -9.17 -8.25 24.38
CA HIS A 273 -9.93 -9.24 25.14
C HIS A 273 -11.34 -8.77 25.52
N ASN A 274 -11.62 -7.47 25.43
CA ASN A 274 -12.92 -6.87 25.76
C ASN A 274 -13.40 -5.95 24.63
N PRO A 275 -13.75 -6.47 23.43
CA PRO A 275 -14.08 -5.66 22.26
C PRO A 275 -15.30 -4.74 22.45
N THR A 276 -16.19 -5.07 23.38
CA THR A 276 -17.38 -4.27 23.72
C THR A 276 -17.11 -3.22 24.80
N ALA A 277 -15.92 -3.19 25.39
CA ALA A 277 -15.59 -2.21 26.41
C ALA A 277 -15.45 -0.82 25.76
N PRO A 278 -15.98 0.24 26.39
CA PRO A 278 -15.85 1.58 25.84
C PRO A 278 -14.38 2.00 25.83
N ALA A 279 -13.88 2.33 24.63
CA ALA A 279 -12.52 2.83 24.44
C ALA A 279 -12.30 4.24 24.97
N PHE A 280 -13.37 5.03 25.07
CA PHE A 280 -13.33 6.38 25.60
C PHE A 280 -14.44 6.50 26.63
N VAL A 281 -14.07 6.87 27.84
CA VAL A 281 -15.02 7.19 28.91
C VAL A 281 -15.31 8.69 28.87
N THR A 282 -16.58 9.04 29.00
CA THR A 282 -17.02 10.44 29.04
C THR A 282 -17.38 10.77 30.48
N PRO A 283 -16.66 11.67 31.16
CA PRO A 283 -17.01 12.05 32.52
C PRO A 283 -18.23 12.97 32.53
N CYS A 284 -19.08 12.84 33.55
CA CYS A 284 -20.20 13.76 33.75
C CYS A 284 -19.71 15.12 34.23
N CYS A 285 -20.16 16.21 33.59
CA CYS A 285 -19.79 17.58 33.99
C CYS A 285 -20.28 17.99 35.39
N ILE A 286 -21.25 17.27 35.96
CA ILE A 286 -21.87 17.61 37.25
C ILE A 286 -21.27 16.75 38.38
N CYS A 287 -21.25 15.42 38.23
CA CYS A 287 -20.76 14.53 39.29
C CYS A 287 -19.33 14.01 39.07
N HIS A 288 -18.73 14.27 37.90
CA HIS A 288 -17.38 13.83 37.52
C HIS A 288 -17.16 12.31 37.49
N LEU A 289 -18.23 11.53 37.58
CA LEU A 289 -18.20 10.07 37.36
C LEU A 289 -18.32 9.75 35.87
N ASP A 290 -17.71 8.65 35.46
CA ASP A 290 -17.81 8.16 34.09
C ASP A 290 -19.26 7.82 33.73
N ILE A 291 -19.70 8.33 32.59
CA ILE A 291 -21.02 8.06 32.02
C ILE A 291 -20.96 6.70 31.34
N GLU A 292 -21.83 5.79 31.76
CA GLU A 292 -22.04 4.50 31.09
C GLU A 292 -22.54 4.73 29.65
N THR A 293 -22.07 3.90 28.71
CA THR A 293 -22.39 4.09 27.29
C THR A 293 -23.90 4.00 27.03
N GLY A 294 -24.45 5.00 26.32
CA GLY A 294 -25.90 5.12 26.07
C GLY A 294 -26.72 5.58 27.29
N GLN A 295 -26.07 5.98 28.40
CA GLN A 295 -26.72 6.50 29.60
C GLN A 295 -26.33 7.96 29.92
N GLY A 296 -26.07 8.72 28.86
CA GLY A 296 -25.63 10.12 28.91
C GLY A 296 -26.47 11.05 28.08
N TRP A 297 -26.41 12.34 28.40
CA TRP A 297 -27.00 13.42 27.63
C TRP A 297 -25.89 14.38 27.22
N ARG A 298 -25.85 14.75 25.94
CA ARG A 298 -24.85 15.62 25.33
C ARG A 298 -25.46 16.92 24.86
N CYS A 299 -24.71 18.01 24.96
CA CYS A 299 -25.00 19.23 24.22
C CYS A 299 -24.37 19.17 22.81
N GLU A 300 -25.16 19.40 21.76
CA GLU A 300 -24.64 19.47 20.38
C GLU A 300 -23.97 20.81 20.05
N VAL A 301 -24.18 21.84 20.89
CA VAL A 301 -23.65 23.20 20.69
C VAL A 301 -22.39 23.46 21.52
N CYS A 302 -22.36 22.98 22.76
CA CYS A 302 -21.21 23.14 23.65
C CYS A 302 -20.31 21.91 23.58
N PRO A 303 -19.07 22.05 23.10
CA PRO A 303 -18.08 20.98 23.16
C PRO A 303 -17.91 20.50 24.60
N ASP A 304 -17.81 19.20 24.80
CA ASP A 304 -17.48 18.54 26.07
C ASP A 304 -18.49 18.76 27.22
N TYR A 305 -19.75 19.12 26.91
CA TYR A 305 -20.81 19.15 27.91
C TYR A 305 -21.66 17.88 27.85
N ASP A 306 -21.32 16.93 28.72
CA ASP A 306 -21.97 15.64 28.85
C ASP A 306 -22.43 15.40 30.32
N VAL A 307 -23.66 14.94 30.51
CA VAL A 307 -24.22 14.67 31.85
C VAL A 307 -24.84 13.28 31.92
N CYS A 308 -24.65 12.59 33.05
CA CYS A 308 -25.24 11.26 33.23
C CYS A 308 -26.76 11.35 33.44
N ASN A 309 -27.47 10.26 33.18
CA ASN A 309 -28.91 10.14 33.43
C ASN A 309 -29.34 10.57 34.85
N ALA A 310 -28.54 10.28 35.87
CA ALA A 310 -28.88 10.63 37.25
C ALA A 310 -28.86 12.16 37.48
N CYS A 311 -27.80 12.83 37.01
CA CYS A 311 -27.68 14.29 37.08
C CYS A 311 -28.72 14.99 36.20
N TYR A 312 -28.97 14.46 35.00
CA TYR A 312 -30.01 14.99 34.12
C TYR A 312 -31.41 14.88 34.73
N LYS A 313 -31.76 13.75 35.37
CA LYS A 313 -33.06 13.61 36.05
C LYS A 313 -33.22 14.53 37.25
N LYS A 314 -32.13 14.86 37.95
CA LYS A 314 -32.16 15.70 39.15
C LYS A 314 -32.39 17.16 38.80
N ASP A 315 -31.60 17.68 37.85
CA ASP A 315 -31.53 19.11 37.57
C ASP A 315 -31.98 19.47 36.14
N GLY A 316 -32.45 18.51 35.34
CA GLY A 316 -33.04 18.72 34.01
C GLY A 316 -32.09 19.30 32.94
N GLY A 317 -30.81 19.52 33.27
CA GLY A 317 -29.93 20.39 32.50
C GLY A 317 -30.32 21.86 32.56
N ILE A 318 -31.10 22.28 33.58
CA ILE A 318 -31.66 23.64 33.75
C ILE A 318 -30.56 24.71 33.77
N ASP A 319 -29.40 24.38 34.33
CA ASP A 319 -28.24 25.28 34.41
C ASP A 319 -27.41 25.34 33.11
N HIS A 320 -27.85 24.66 32.04
CA HIS A 320 -27.22 24.70 30.73
C HIS A 320 -28.16 25.34 29.68
N PRO A 321 -27.72 26.36 28.93
CA PRO A 321 -28.61 27.14 28.06
C PRO A 321 -29.08 26.39 26.80
N HIS A 322 -28.44 25.28 26.44
CA HIS A 322 -28.74 24.50 25.24
C HIS A 322 -29.46 23.19 25.57
N LYS A 323 -30.31 22.73 24.65
CA LYS A 323 -31.01 21.46 24.79
C LYS A 323 -30.02 20.29 24.68
N LEU A 324 -30.14 19.34 25.62
CA LEU A 324 -29.35 18.12 25.60
C LEU A 324 -30.06 17.01 24.82
N THR A 325 -29.31 16.25 24.05
CA THR A 325 -29.76 15.05 23.31
C THR A 325 -29.15 13.80 23.93
N ASN A 326 -29.87 12.66 23.84
CA ASN A 326 -29.39 11.41 24.43
C ASN A 326 -28.21 10.87 23.62
N HIS A 327 -27.22 10.28 24.29
CA HIS A 327 -26.16 9.54 23.64
C HIS A 327 -26.77 8.39 22.81
N PRO A 328 -26.34 8.18 21.56
CA PRO A 328 -26.79 7.02 20.80
C PRO A 328 -26.45 5.73 21.56
N SER A 329 -27.39 4.78 21.57
CA SER A 329 -27.21 3.50 22.23
C SER A 329 -26.11 2.68 21.56
N MET A 330 -25.56 1.69 22.29
CA MET A 330 -24.58 0.75 21.72
C MET A 330 -25.10 0.08 20.44
N ALA A 331 -26.38 -0.31 20.42
CA ALA A 331 -26.99 -0.95 19.25
C ALA A 331 -27.08 -0.01 18.03
N GLU A 332 -27.36 1.28 18.25
CA GLU A 332 -27.42 2.27 17.17
C GLU A 332 -26.01 2.60 16.65
N ARG A 333 -25.02 2.66 17.54
CA ARG A 333 -23.61 2.86 17.15
C ARG A 333 -23.08 1.67 16.36
N ASP A 334 -23.35 0.44 16.81
CA ASP A 334 -22.99 -0.79 16.13
C ASP A 334 -23.68 -0.90 14.76
N ALA A 335 -24.95 -0.47 14.64
CA ALA A 335 -25.68 -0.45 13.38
C ALA A 335 -25.09 0.57 12.39
N GLN A 336 -24.81 1.80 12.85
CA GLN A 336 -24.16 2.84 12.04
C GLN A 336 -22.75 2.41 11.59
N ASN A 337 -22.01 1.75 12.48
CA ASN A 337 -20.68 1.22 12.17
C ASN A 337 -20.75 0.07 11.16
N LYS A 338 -21.72 -0.85 11.28
CA LYS A 338 -21.96 -1.90 10.28
C LYS A 338 -22.34 -1.35 8.91
N GLU A 339 -23.22 -0.35 8.86
CA GLU A 339 -23.65 0.29 7.61
C GLU A 339 -22.51 1.06 6.94
N ALA A 340 -21.75 1.86 7.70
CA ALA A 340 -20.56 2.55 7.21
C ALA A 340 -19.49 1.57 6.71
N ARG A 341 -19.38 0.37 7.30
CA ARG A 341 -18.46 -0.69 6.86
C ARG A 341 -18.94 -1.38 5.59
N GLN A 342 -20.23 -1.69 5.46
CA GLN A 342 -20.78 -2.25 4.21
C GLN A 342 -20.51 -1.33 3.01
N LEU A 343 -20.62 -0.02 3.21
CA LEU A 343 -20.28 0.98 2.19
C LEU A 343 -18.80 0.99 1.79
N ARG A 344 -17.88 0.65 2.72
CA ARG A 344 -16.43 0.55 2.44
C ARG A 344 -16.03 -0.76 1.76
N VAL A 345 -16.74 -1.85 2.03
CA VAL A 345 -16.51 -3.16 1.39
C VAL A 345 -17.02 -3.18 -0.07
N LEU A 346 -17.99 -2.31 -0.39
CA LEU A 346 -18.54 -2.16 -1.74
C LEU A 346 -17.76 -1.17 -2.63
N GLN A 347 -16.79 -0.44 -2.08
CA GLN A 347 -15.86 0.45 -2.80
C GLN A 347 -14.54 -0.28 -3.05
#